data_AF-A0A199VIP8-F1
#
_entry.id   AF-A0A199VIP8-F1
#
_cell.length_a   1.000
_cell.length_b   1.000
_cell.length_c   1.000
_cell.angle_alpha   90.00
_cell.angle_beta   90.00
_cell.angle_gamma   90.00
#
_symmetry.space_group_name_H-M   'P 1'
#
loop_
_entity.id
_entity.type
_entity.pdbx_description
1 polymer ?
#
loop_
_entity_poly.entity_id
_entity_poly.type
_entity_poly.pdbx_seq_one_letter_code
_entity_poly.pdbx_strand_id
1 'polypeptide(L)'
;MLQETLFAMLVEITERAMAHCDKKDILIVGGVGCNERLQEMMRTMCSERGGRLFATDDRYCIDNGAMIAYTGLLAFAHGHTTPLEESTFTQRFRTDEVHAIWREKEALSSDKVQKDATGEVSGTGGQTLIPVEVES
;
A
#
# COMPACT_ATOMS: atom_id res chain seq x y z
N MET A 1 -1.14 -36.53 3.43
CA MET A 1 0.33 -36.36 3.25
C MET A 1 0.67 -35.23 2.29
N LEU A 2 0.15 -35.20 1.06
CA LEU A 2 0.54 -34.17 0.07
C LEU A 2 0.27 -32.72 0.53
N GLN A 3 -0.92 -32.44 1.05
CA GLN A 3 -1.30 -31.09 1.50
C GLN A 3 -0.43 -30.57 2.65
N GLU A 4 -0.15 -31.42 3.66
CA GLU A 4 0.75 -31.08 4.77
C GLU A 4 2.17 -30.77 4.29
N THR A 5 2.74 -31.61 3.43
CA THR A 5 4.10 -31.39 2.92
C THR A 5 4.19 -30.09 2.11
N LEU A 6 3.22 -29.84 1.23
CA LEU A 6 3.22 -28.64 0.41
C LEU A 6 3.01 -27.37 1.23
N PHE A 7 2.10 -27.40 2.20
CA PHE A 7 1.86 -26.25 3.07
C PHE A 7 3.01 -26.00 4.03
N ALA A 8 3.67 -27.04 4.54
CA ALA A 8 4.88 -26.89 5.34
C ALA A 8 5.98 -26.14 4.56
N MET A 9 6.20 -26.51 3.28
CA MET A 9 7.15 -25.79 2.42
C MET A 9 6.76 -24.32 2.20
N LEU A 10 5.45 -24.03 2.00
CA LEU A 10 4.98 -22.64 1.86
C LEU A 10 5.17 -21.83 3.14
N VAL A 11 4.86 -22.43 4.30
CA VAL A 11 5.05 -21.80 5.61
C VAL A 11 6.53 -21.51 5.85
N GLU A 12 7.42 -22.46 5.58
CA GLU A 12 8.87 -22.29 5.74
C GLU A 12 9.44 -21.16 4.87
N ILE A 13 9.07 -21.10 3.59
CA ILE A 13 9.53 -20.04 2.68
C ILE A 13 9.00 -18.68 3.15
N THR A 14 7.73 -18.61 3.56
CA THR A 14 7.12 -17.38 4.04
C THR A 14 7.76 -16.92 5.35
N GLU A 15 8.04 -17.85 6.25
CA GLU A 15 8.74 -17.57 7.51
C GLU A 15 10.14 -16.98 7.27
N ARG A 16 10.90 -17.54 6.33
CA ARG A 16 12.21 -17.01 5.94
C ARG A 16 12.10 -15.61 5.35
N ALA A 17 11.11 -15.38 4.48
CA ALA A 17 10.87 -14.06 3.89
C ALA A 17 10.49 -13.02 4.95
N MET A 18 9.66 -13.38 5.93
CA MET A 18 9.32 -12.49 7.05
C MET A 18 10.53 -12.08 7.87
N ALA A 19 11.40 -13.04 8.20
CA ALA A 19 12.63 -12.76 8.94
C ALA A 19 13.58 -11.85 8.12
N HIS A 20 13.66 -12.08 6.81
CA HIS A 20 14.51 -11.30 5.92
C HIS A 20 14.02 -9.86 5.73
N CYS A 21 12.71 -9.65 5.68
CA CYS A 21 12.09 -8.34 5.43
C CYS A 21 11.75 -7.56 6.71
N ASP A 22 12.09 -8.09 7.89
CA ASP A 22 11.70 -7.59 9.21
C ASP A 22 10.20 -7.25 9.29
N LYS A 23 9.37 -8.22 8.89
CA LYS A 23 7.90 -8.11 8.92
C LYS A 23 7.32 -9.08 9.93
N LYS A 24 6.34 -8.58 10.69
CA LYS A 24 5.63 -9.35 11.72
C LYS A 24 4.31 -9.91 11.21
N ASP A 25 3.64 -9.19 10.33
CA ASP A 25 2.31 -9.56 9.84
C ASP A 25 2.38 -10.19 8.45
N ILE A 26 1.54 -11.19 8.21
CA ILE A 26 1.35 -11.84 6.89
C ILE A 26 -0.05 -11.55 6.40
N LEU A 27 -0.18 -11.23 5.11
CA LEU A 27 -1.44 -11.22 4.39
C LEU A 27 -1.44 -12.39 3.39
N ILE A 28 -2.43 -13.27 3.48
CA ILE A 28 -2.64 -14.34 2.51
C ILE A 28 -3.76 -13.95 1.53
N VAL A 29 -3.46 -14.07 0.24
CA VAL A 29 -4.33 -13.73 -0.89
C VAL A 29 -4.33 -14.87 -1.92
N GLY A 30 -5.25 -14.80 -2.88
CA GLY A 30 -5.41 -15.81 -3.93
C GLY A 30 -6.31 -16.97 -3.50
N GLY A 31 -6.87 -17.70 -4.48
CA GLY A 31 -7.85 -18.75 -4.21
C GLY A 31 -7.35 -19.89 -3.32
N VAL A 32 -6.05 -20.18 -3.31
CA VAL A 32 -5.45 -21.19 -2.42
C VAL A 32 -5.34 -20.67 -0.97
N GLY A 33 -5.36 -19.35 -0.77
CA GLY A 33 -5.36 -18.70 0.53
C GLY A 33 -6.64 -18.92 1.34
N CYS A 34 -7.74 -19.30 0.69
CA CYS A 34 -9.00 -19.69 1.34
C CYS A 34 -8.90 -21.06 2.04
N ASN A 35 -7.82 -21.82 1.87
CA ASN A 35 -7.68 -23.12 2.49
C ASN A 35 -7.47 -23.00 4.01
N GLU A 36 -8.44 -23.48 4.79
CA GLU A 36 -8.43 -23.39 6.26
C GLU A 36 -7.19 -24.02 6.89
N ARG A 37 -6.70 -25.14 6.34
CA ARG A 37 -5.52 -25.83 6.86
C ARG A 37 -4.24 -25.02 6.64
N LEU A 38 -4.10 -24.40 5.47
CA LEU A 38 -2.98 -23.48 5.19
C LEU A 38 -3.03 -22.27 6.13
N GLN A 39 -4.21 -21.68 6.33
CA GLN A 39 -4.38 -20.57 7.25
C GLN A 39 -4.05 -20.95 8.70
N GLU A 40 -4.44 -22.15 9.14
CA GLU A 40 -4.10 -22.66 10.47
C GLU A 40 -2.58 -22.75 10.67
N MET A 41 -1.86 -23.40 9.74
CA MET A 41 -0.40 -23.55 9.83
C MET A 41 0.31 -22.19 9.80
N MET A 42 -0.12 -21.29 8.92
CA MET A 42 0.41 -19.92 8.84
C MET A 42 0.12 -19.11 10.11
N ARG A 43 -1.06 -19.28 10.71
CA ARG A 43 -1.46 -18.57 11.92
C ARG A 43 -0.60 -18.98 13.12
N THR A 44 -0.31 -20.28 13.26
CA THR A 44 0.61 -20.79 14.29
C THR A 44 2.01 -20.21 14.11
N MET A 45 2.56 -20.23 12.89
CA MET A 45 3.89 -19.65 12.63
C MET A 45 3.92 -18.13 12.90
N CYS A 46 2.87 -17.39 12.53
CA CYS A 46 2.76 -15.96 12.82
C CYS A 46 2.72 -15.69 14.34
N SER A 47 1.90 -16.44 15.09
CA SER A 47 1.69 -16.19 16.52
C SER A 47 2.95 -16.47 17.34
N GLU A 48 3.72 -17.51 16.99
CA GLU A 48 5.02 -17.81 17.59
C GLU A 48 6.03 -16.67 17.43
N ARG A 49 5.87 -15.85 16.38
CA ARG A 49 6.71 -14.68 16.07
C ARG A 49 6.13 -13.34 16.58
N GLY A 50 5.01 -13.38 17.31
CA GLY A 50 4.31 -12.17 17.78
C GLY A 50 3.65 -11.36 16.65
N GLY A 51 3.35 -12.02 15.54
CA GLY A 51 2.73 -11.49 14.35
C GLY A 51 1.26 -11.87 14.19
N ARG A 52 0.61 -11.34 13.15
CA ARG A 52 -0.77 -11.67 12.81
C ARG A 52 -0.89 -12.16 11.37
N LEU A 53 -1.74 -13.17 11.19
CA LEU A 53 -2.19 -13.59 9.87
C LEU A 53 -3.49 -12.87 9.52
N PHE A 54 -3.50 -12.18 8.40
CA PHE A 54 -4.69 -11.63 7.76
C PHE A 54 -5.07 -12.53 6.58
N ALA A 55 -6.27 -13.10 6.63
CA ALA A 55 -6.86 -13.79 5.49
C ALA A 55 -7.98 -12.91 4.93
N THR A 56 -8.03 -12.80 3.60
CA THR A 56 -9.06 -12.00 2.93
C THR A 56 -10.31 -12.86 2.76
N ASP A 57 -11.50 -12.26 2.83
CA ASP A 57 -12.79 -12.94 2.53
C ASP A 57 -12.70 -13.59 1.15
N ASP A 58 -13.28 -14.79 1.00
CA ASP A 58 -13.25 -15.59 -0.23
C ASP A 58 -13.61 -14.78 -1.49
N ARG A 59 -14.52 -13.81 -1.36
CA ARG A 59 -14.95 -12.95 -2.47
C ARG A 59 -13.87 -11.99 -2.98
N TYR A 60 -12.89 -11.66 -2.14
CA TYR A 60 -11.76 -10.80 -2.47
C TYR A 60 -10.46 -11.57 -2.69
N CYS A 61 -10.42 -12.87 -2.33
CA CYS A 61 -9.31 -13.77 -2.62
C CYS A 61 -9.27 -14.21 -4.10
N ILE A 62 -10.38 -14.09 -4.82
CA ILE A 62 -10.49 -14.40 -6.25
C ILE A 62 -10.26 -13.13 -7.07
N ASP A 63 -9.67 -13.29 -8.26
CA ASP A 63 -9.47 -12.20 -9.22
C ASP A 63 -10.78 -11.45 -9.48
N ASN A 64 -10.81 -10.17 -9.10
CA ASN A 64 -11.99 -9.33 -9.21
C ASN A 64 -11.64 -7.95 -9.78
N GLY A 65 -12.61 -7.30 -10.42
CA GLY A 65 -12.40 -5.95 -10.97
C GLY A 65 -12.12 -4.88 -9.91
N ALA A 66 -12.53 -5.10 -8.66
CA ALA A 66 -12.36 -4.13 -7.58
C ALA A 66 -10.89 -3.98 -7.18
N MET A 67 -10.09 -5.04 -7.16
CA MET A 67 -8.64 -4.95 -6.87
C MET A 67 -7.89 -4.11 -7.92
N ILE A 68 -8.31 -4.22 -9.18
CA ILE A 68 -7.76 -3.45 -10.30
C ILE A 68 -8.19 -1.99 -10.19
N ALA A 69 -9.48 -1.74 -10.00
CA ALA A 69 -10.04 -0.39 -9.87
C ALA A 69 -9.44 0.35 -8.67
N TYR A 70 -9.30 -0.31 -7.51
CA TYR A 70 -8.73 0.29 -6.32
C TYR A 70 -7.25 0.64 -6.50
N THR A 71 -6.45 -0.26 -7.07
CA THR A 71 -5.04 0.01 -7.34
C THR A 71 -4.87 1.15 -8.36
N GLY A 72 -5.70 1.17 -9.41
CA GLY A 72 -5.73 2.26 -10.38
C GLY A 72 -6.15 3.60 -9.76
N LEU A 73 -7.14 3.60 -8.87
CA LEU A 73 -7.56 4.79 -8.12
C LEU A 73 -6.43 5.30 -7.22
N LEU A 74 -5.73 4.41 -6.51
CA LEU A 74 -4.58 4.80 -5.68
C LEU A 74 -3.47 5.43 -6.53
N ALA A 75 -3.14 4.83 -7.68
CA ALA A 75 -2.15 5.39 -8.60
C ALA A 75 -2.59 6.77 -9.13
N PHE A 76 -3.84 6.90 -9.58
CA PHE A 76 -4.39 8.15 -10.09
C PHE A 76 -4.42 9.25 -9.03
N ALA A 77 -4.82 8.92 -7.79
CA ALA A 77 -4.84 9.86 -6.67
C ALA A 77 -3.44 10.40 -6.31
N HIS A 78 -2.38 9.65 -6.62
CA HIS A 78 -0.99 10.06 -6.42
C HIS A 78 -0.34 10.61 -7.71
N GLY A 79 -1.15 10.96 -8.72
CA GLY A 79 -0.69 11.67 -9.92
C GLY A 79 -0.21 10.78 -11.06
N HIS A 80 -0.39 9.46 -10.99
CA HIS A 80 -0.06 8.56 -12.10
C HIS A 80 -1.22 8.45 -13.10
N THR A 81 -0.93 8.78 -14.36
CA THR A 81 -1.85 8.63 -15.48
C THR A 81 -1.14 7.92 -16.62
N THR A 82 -1.82 6.99 -17.29
CA THR A 82 -1.27 6.27 -18.44
C THR A 82 -1.90 6.81 -19.73
N PRO A 83 -1.12 7.37 -20.67
CA PRO A 83 -1.60 7.72 -22.00
C PRO A 83 -2.19 6.51 -22.74
N LEU A 84 -3.07 6.75 -23.71
CA LEU A 84 -3.74 5.65 -24.42
C LEU A 84 -2.73 4.81 -25.24
N GLU A 85 -1.74 5.48 -25.83
CA GLU A 85 -0.65 4.87 -26.59
C GLU A 85 0.24 3.94 -25.74
N GLU A 86 0.30 4.17 -24.43
CA GLU A 86 1.06 3.36 -23.46
C GLU A 86 0.17 2.30 -22.79
N SER A 87 -1.15 2.34 -23.00
CA SER A 87 -2.13 1.39 -22.44
C SER A 87 -2.15 0.06 -23.19
N THR A 88 -0.96 -0.50 -23.43
CA THR A 88 -0.76 -1.81 -24.08
C THR A 88 -0.78 -2.95 -23.06
N PHE A 89 -0.75 -4.20 -23.54
CA PHE A 89 -0.72 -5.38 -22.68
C PHE A 89 0.72 -5.88 -22.47
N THR A 90 1.01 -6.36 -21.27
CA THR A 90 2.29 -7.01 -20.94
C THR A 90 1.99 -8.38 -20.32
N GLN A 91 2.21 -9.46 -21.09
CA GLN A 91 1.87 -10.82 -20.63
C GLN A 91 2.74 -11.31 -19.47
N ARG A 92 3.97 -10.81 -19.36
CA ARG A 92 4.95 -11.18 -18.31
C ARG A 92 5.27 -9.98 -17.44
N PHE A 93 4.23 -9.30 -16.97
CA PHE A 93 4.40 -8.11 -16.17
C PHE A 93 5.04 -8.46 -14.83
N ARG A 94 6.21 -7.89 -14.53
CA ARG A 94 6.93 -8.22 -13.29
C ARG A 94 6.49 -7.30 -12.16
N THR A 95 6.43 -7.85 -10.94
CA THR A 95 6.03 -7.09 -9.75
C THR A 95 7.02 -5.97 -9.40
N ASP A 96 8.29 -6.10 -9.78
CA ASP A 96 9.33 -5.09 -9.54
C ASP A 96 9.44 -4.02 -10.65
N GLU A 97 8.66 -4.14 -11.74
CA GLU A 97 8.56 -3.11 -12.78
C GLU A 97 7.59 -1.98 -12.39
N VAL A 98 6.74 -2.20 -11.37
CA VAL A 98 5.75 -1.23 -10.91
C VAL A 98 6.27 -0.46 -9.71
N HIS A 99 6.36 0.87 -9.85
CA HIS A 99 6.66 1.75 -8.73
C HIS A 99 5.38 2.11 -7.97
N ALA A 100 5.27 1.66 -6.72
CA ALA A 100 4.09 1.88 -5.88
C ALA A 100 4.10 3.28 -5.23
N ILE A 101 3.88 4.32 -6.04
CA ILE A 101 3.91 5.74 -5.63
C ILE A 101 3.04 6.08 -4.43
N TRP A 102 1.93 5.36 -4.23
CA TRP A 102 1.00 5.54 -3.10
C TRP A 102 1.54 5.02 -1.76
N ARG A 103 2.71 4.39 -1.75
CA ARG A 103 3.39 3.93 -0.54
C ARG A 103 4.53 4.83 -0.11
N GLU A 104 4.89 5.82 -0.90
CA GLU A 104 5.85 6.83 -0.48
C GLU A 104 5.25 7.53 0.74
N LYS A 105 6.01 7.54 1.84
CA LYS A 105 5.67 8.46 2.92
C LYS A 105 5.86 9.83 2.32
N GLU A 106 4.80 10.64 2.26
CA GLU A 106 4.99 12.08 2.14
C GLU A 106 6.05 12.43 3.17
N ALA A 107 7.25 12.80 2.69
CA ALA A 107 8.16 13.53 3.51
C ALA A 107 7.41 14.83 3.80
N LEU A 108 6.68 14.86 4.92
CA LEU A 108 6.29 16.08 5.60
C LEU A 108 7.58 16.79 6.00
N SER A 109 8.31 17.31 5.01
CA SER A 109 9.33 18.33 5.22
C SER A 109 8.55 19.59 5.52
N SER A 110 8.35 19.78 6.82
CA SER A 110 8.16 21.06 7.45
C SER A 110 9.33 21.97 7.06
N ASP A 111 9.28 22.58 5.87
CA ASP A 111 10.31 23.49 5.36
C ASP A 111 9.67 24.61 4.51
N LYS A 112 8.63 25.26 5.06
CA LYS A 112 8.12 26.55 4.57
C LYS A 112 8.06 27.66 5.63
N VAL A 113 8.75 27.48 6.76
CA VAL A 113 8.90 28.54 7.77
C VAL A 113 10.39 28.70 8.09
N GLN A 114 11.19 29.20 7.14
CA GLN A 114 12.39 30.00 7.42
C GLN A 114 13.03 30.49 6.10
N LYS A 115 12.42 31.46 5.43
CA LYS A 115 13.12 32.43 4.58
C LYS A 115 12.08 33.48 4.18
N ASP A 116 11.98 34.50 5.01
CA ASP A 116 11.64 35.89 4.64
C ASP A 116 11.73 36.73 5.91
N ALA A 117 12.94 36.86 6.44
CA ALA A 117 13.27 37.80 7.50
C ALA A 117 14.66 38.40 7.26
N THR A 118 14.81 39.09 6.13
CA THR A 118 15.76 40.21 6.01
C THR A 118 15.19 41.14 4.95
N GLY A 119 14.82 42.34 5.38
CA GLY A 119 13.93 43.23 4.65
C GLY A 119 14.58 44.05 3.55
N GLU A 120 13.73 44.49 2.63
CA GLU A 120 13.84 45.78 1.96
C GLU A 120 12.49 46.49 2.06
N VAL A 121 12.55 47.70 2.60
CA VAL A 121 11.42 48.59 2.84
C VAL A 121 11.10 49.32 1.55
N SER A 122 9.88 49.16 1.02
CA SER A 122 9.32 50.10 0.04
C SER A 122 7.81 49.89 -0.15
N GLY A 123 7.03 50.89 0.28
CA GLY A 123 5.93 51.39 -0.55
C GLY A 123 4.52 50.81 -0.38
N THR A 124 3.72 51.52 0.42
CA THR A 124 2.32 51.94 0.13
C THR A 124 1.20 50.90 -0.03
N GLY A 125 0.26 50.94 0.93
CA GLY A 125 -1.15 51.18 0.62
C GLY A 125 -2.13 50.00 0.76
N GLY A 126 -3.10 50.14 1.68
CA GLY A 126 -4.43 49.56 1.54
C GLY A 126 -4.81 48.43 2.49
N GLN A 127 -5.35 48.77 3.66
CA GLN A 127 -6.20 47.89 4.47
C GLN A 127 -7.45 47.48 3.69
N THR A 128 -7.91 46.24 3.84
CA THR A 128 -9.32 45.93 4.14
C THR A 128 -9.40 44.54 4.79
N LEU A 129 -9.87 44.52 6.04
CA LEU A 129 -10.30 43.35 6.79
C LEU A 129 -11.79 43.11 6.47
N ILE A 130 -12.19 41.85 6.24
CA ILE A 130 -13.57 41.42 6.48
C ILE A 130 -13.58 39.98 7.02
N PRO A 131 -14.25 39.68 8.15
CA PRO A 131 -14.24 38.37 8.79
C PRO A 131 -15.46 37.50 8.44
N VAL A 132 -15.24 36.17 8.51
CA VAL A 132 -16.10 35.08 9.05
C VAL A 132 -17.55 34.95 8.57
N GLU A 133 -17.92 33.75 8.07
CA GLU A 133 -19.00 32.94 8.68
C GLU A 133 -19.00 31.48 8.20
N VAL A 134 -19.32 30.60 9.15
CA VAL A 134 -19.46 29.15 9.06
C VAL A 134 -20.95 28.84 9.24
N GLU A 135 -21.57 28.15 8.30
CA GLU A 135 -22.89 27.51 8.49
C GLU A 135 -22.77 26.07 7.96
N SER A 136 -22.84 25.08 8.86
CA SER A 136 -24.04 24.33 9.32
C SER A 136 -24.48 23.25 8.34
#